data_AF-A0A348V5U7-F1
#
_entry.id   AF-A0A348V5U7-F1
#
_cell.length_a   1.000
_cell.length_b   1.000
_cell.length_c   1.000
_cell.angle_alpha   90.00
_cell.angle_beta   90.00
_cell.angle_gamma   90.00
#
_symmetry.space_group_name_H-M   'P 1'
#
loop_
_entity.id
_entity.type
_entity.pdbx_description
1 polymer ?
#
loop_
_entity_poly.entity_id
_entity_poly.type
_entity_poly.pdbx_seq_one_letter_code
_entity_poly.pdbx_strand_id
1 'polypeptide(L)'
;MDFRTIIQIPRSDIPVTHSSRILLLGSCFSTHMGQQLLQHKFRIDMNPFGILYNPFSISRAIGRLLKAIPFSEADLVYHNGLYHSLMHHGDFSDVDVHTCLQKINDRFEHAAGKIRHITHFFITFGTARAYRWGESGDIVGNCHQIPADRFIPVRLSVEKIVEEWISVIVSIKKENPHARFLFTVSPVRHWKEGAHENQLNKSILHLAIDTLQQYFPDEVRYFPAYELMMDELRDYRFYGNDMMHPSSQATAYIWERFSETFFLEETRSINAEWAQIRNGLDHRPLHPESASFAAFKAALSHKLEVFAARNPEISCEEERNLLQSK
;
A
#
# COMPACT_ATOMS: atom_id res chain seq x y z
N MET A 1 31.39 -16.15 10.29
CA MET A 1 30.84 -16.47 8.96
C MET A 1 29.53 -15.72 8.87
N ASP A 2 29.36 -14.84 7.89
CA ASP A 2 28.07 -14.17 7.71
C ASP A 2 27.14 -15.14 6.98
N PHE A 3 26.00 -15.46 7.60
CA PHE A 3 25.06 -16.46 7.11
C PHE A 3 23.97 -15.85 6.22
N ARG A 4 24.07 -14.56 5.88
CA ARG A 4 23.10 -13.83 5.05
C ARG A 4 23.75 -13.21 3.83
N THR A 5 23.05 -13.29 2.70
CA THR A 5 23.38 -12.55 1.48
C THR A 5 22.64 -11.22 1.49
N ILE A 6 23.21 -10.21 2.17
CA ILE A 6 22.59 -8.89 2.30
C ILE A 6 22.57 -8.20 0.93
N ILE A 7 21.37 -7.94 0.42
CA ILE A 7 21.11 -7.16 -0.78
C ILE A 7 21.55 -5.73 -0.51
N GLN A 8 22.39 -5.18 -1.39
CA GLN A 8 22.77 -3.77 -1.30
C GLN A 8 21.67 -2.93 -1.92
N ILE A 9 20.96 -2.17 -1.08
CA ILE A 9 19.92 -1.23 -1.52
C ILE A 9 20.49 0.17 -1.31
N PRO A 10 20.75 0.94 -2.38
CA PRO A 10 21.22 2.31 -2.24
C PRO A 10 20.14 3.16 -1.58
N ARG A 11 20.56 4.17 -0.80
CA ARG A 11 19.61 5.19 -0.32
C ARG A 11 18.94 5.86 -1.51
N SER A 12 17.64 6.03 -1.41
CA SER A 12 16.83 6.73 -2.39
C SER A 12 17.09 8.23 -2.32
N ASP A 13 17.16 8.86 -3.49
CA ASP A 13 17.15 10.31 -3.68
C ASP A 13 15.71 10.89 -3.73
N ILE A 14 14.70 10.03 -3.61
CA ILE A 14 13.30 10.39 -3.34
C ILE A 14 13.04 10.16 -1.85
N PRO A 15 13.22 11.17 -0.98
CA PRO A 15 13.01 11.03 0.45
C PRO A 15 11.52 11.01 0.80
N VAL A 16 11.15 10.10 1.69
CA VAL A 16 9.81 10.03 2.27
C VAL A 16 9.86 10.60 3.69
N THR A 17 8.98 11.54 3.97
CA THR A 17 8.93 12.31 5.23
C THR A 17 7.49 12.45 5.73
N HIS A 18 7.28 12.94 6.95
CA HIS A 18 5.93 13.19 7.49
C HIS A 18 5.14 14.28 6.74
N SER A 19 5.80 15.11 5.93
CA SER A 19 5.13 16.08 5.03
C SER A 19 4.64 15.44 3.72
N SER A 20 5.09 14.22 3.41
CA SER A 20 4.68 13.48 2.22
C SER A 20 3.19 13.13 2.27
N ARG A 21 2.50 13.26 1.14
CA ARG A 21 1.13 12.79 0.95
C ARG A 21 1.19 11.54 0.08
N ILE A 22 0.93 10.39 0.67
CA ILE A 22 1.23 9.09 0.06
C ILE A 22 -0.07 8.42 -0.38
N LEU A 23 -0.16 7.97 -1.63
CA LEU A 23 -1.20 7.05 -2.09
C LEU A 23 -0.59 5.67 -2.28
N LEU A 24 -1.12 4.67 -1.56
CA LEU A 24 -0.71 3.28 -1.72
C LEU A 24 -1.76 2.51 -2.53
N LEU A 25 -1.31 1.83 -3.59
CA LEU A 25 -2.13 0.99 -4.45
C LEU A 25 -1.41 -0.33 -4.72
N GLY A 26 -2.09 -1.45 -4.49
CA GLY A 26 -1.55 -2.73 -4.90
C GLY A 26 -2.04 -3.92 -4.11
N SER A 27 -1.20 -4.97 -4.11
CA SER A 27 -1.45 -6.23 -3.40
C SER A 27 -1.68 -6.05 -1.89
N CYS A 28 -2.08 -7.12 -1.19
CA CYS A 28 -2.17 -7.15 0.28
C CYS A 28 -0.87 -6.74 1.00
N PHE A 29 0.31 -6.89 0.38
CA PHE A 29 1.56 -6.37 0.95
C PHE A 29 1.55 -4.84 1.07
N SER A 30 0.89 -4.14 0.13
CA SER A 30 0.70 -2.68 0.21
C SER A 30 -0.06 -2.28 1.47
N THR A 31 -1.00 -3.11 1.94
CA THR A 31 -1.75 -2.87 3.18
C THR A 31 -0.83 -2.95 4.41
N HIS A 32 0.10 -3.91 4.44
CA HIS A 32 1.06 -4.04 5.54
C HIS A 32 1.99 -2.83 5.63
N MET A 33 2.52 -2.38 4.49
CA MET A 33 3.35 -1.18 4.42
C MET A 33 2.56 0.08 4.80
N GLY A 34 1.31 0.20 4.35
CA GLY A 34 0.43 1.30 4.73
C GLY A 34 0.12 1.33 6.23
N GLN A 35 -0.10 0.18 6.86
CA GLN A 35 -0.27 0.08 8.31
C GLN A 35 0.98 0.55 9.06
N GLN A 36 2.18 0.16 8.60
CA GLN A 36 3.43 0.65 9.19
C GLN A 36 3.55 2.18 9.07
N LEU A 37 3.22 2.75 7.91
CA LEU A 37 3.21 4.20 7.70
C LEU A 37 2.20 4.91 8.64
N LEU A 38 0.98 4.40 8.78
CA LEU A 38 -0.02 4.94 9.71
C LEU A 38 0.45 4.88 11.16
N GLN A 39 1.02 3.75 11.58
CA GLN A 39 1.55 3.54 12.92
C GLN A 39 2.72 4.49 13.26
N HIS A 40 3.39 5.04 12.24
CA HIS A 40 4.43 6.06 12.35
C HIS A 40 3.95 7.46 11.91
N LYS A 41 2.63 7.68 11.89
CA LYS A 41 1.96 8.97 11.67
C LYS A 41 2.19 9.62 10.31
N PHE A 42 2.50 8.85 9.27
CA PHE A 42 2.54 9.35 7.91
C PHE A 42 1.13 9.59 7.35
N ARG A 43 1.01 10.59 6.47
CA ARG A 43 -0.25 10.95 5.80
C ARG A 43 -0.44 10.08 4.57
N ILE A 44 -1.26 9.05 4.71
CA ILE A 44 -1.52 8.10 3.63
C ILE A 44 -2.98 8.08 3.20
N ASP A 45 -3.21 7.67 1.95
CA ASP A 45 -4.46 7.13 1.47
C ASP A 45 -4.18 5.73 0.92
N MET A 46 -4.88 4.70 1.42
CA MET A 46 -4.53 3.30 1.17
C MET A 46 -5.64 2.58 0.43
N ASN A 47 -5.27 1.98 -0.72
CA ASN A 47 -6.10 1.08 -1.52
C ASN A 47 -7.57 1.55 -1.64
N PRO A 48 -7.84 2.69 -2.30
CA PRO A 48 -9.20 3.23 -2.43
C PRO A 48 -10.22 2.29 -3.09
N PHE A 49 -9.73 1.33 -3.87
CA PHE A 49 -10.55 0.30 -4.51
C PHE A 49 -10.44 -1.05 -3.80
N GLY A 50 -9.78 -1.09 -2.64
CA GLY A 50 -9.27 -2.31 -2.04
C GLY A 50 -8.06 -2.89 -2.80
N ILE A 51 -7.76 -4.16 -2.58
CA ILE A 51 -6.54 -4.81 -3.10
C ILE A 51 -6.64 -5.02 -4.61
N LEU A 52 -5.66 -4.50 -5.35
CA LEU A 52 -5.52 -4.67 -6.80
C LEU A 52 -4.14 -5.23 -7.12
N TYR A 53 -4.08 -6.37 -7.81
CA TYR A 53 -2.80 -7.09 -7.98
C TYR A 53 -2.05 -6.75 -9.25
N ASN A 54 -2.75 -6.43 -10.35
CA ASN A 54 -2.12 -6.30 -11.65
C ASN A 54 -1.99 -4.84 -12.10
N PRO A 55 -0.99 -4.51 -12.94
CA PRO A 55 -0.75 -3.16 -13.42
C PRO A 55 -1.95 -2.47 -14.07
N PHE A 56 -2.80 -3.20 -14.79
CA PHE A 56 -3.91 -2.62 -15.56
C PHE A 56 -5.12 -2.28 -14.69
N SER A 57 -5.42 -3.09 -13.66
CA SER A 57 -6.45 -2.74 -12.70
C SER A 57 -6.08 -1.49 -11.91
N ILE A 58 -4.80 -1.36 -11.51
CA ILE A 58 -4.28 -0.19 -10.79
C ILE A 58 -4.31 1.05 -11.69
N SER A 59 -3.85 0.94 -12.95
CA SER A 59 -3.88 2.07 -13.89
C SER A 59 -5.30 2.56 -14.15
N ARG A 60 -6.26 1.64 -14.31
CA ARG A 60 -7.69 1.97 -14.48
C ARG A 60 -8.26 2.69 -13.26
N ALA A 61 -7.93 2.24 -12.05
CA ALA A 61 -8.34 2.89 -10.80
C ALA A 61 -7.81 4.33 -10.72
N ILE A 62 -6.52 4.54 -10.98
CA ILE A 62 -5.89 5.86 -11.04
C ILE A 62 -6.56 6.74 -12.11
N GLY A 63 -6.74 6.21 -13.32
CA GLY A 63 -7.37 6.93 -14.43
C GLY A 63 -8.78 7.39 -14.10
N ARG A 64 -9.57 6.58 -13.39
CA ARG A 64 -10.91 6.97 -12.95
C ARG A 64 -10.88 8.05 -11.86
N LEU A 65 -9.95 7.96 -10.91
CA LEU A 65 -9.73 9.00 -9.89
C LEU A 65 -9.35 10.35 -10.51
N LEU A 66 -8.43 10.36 -11.50
CA LEU A 66 -8.01 11.58 -12.18
C LEU A 66 -9.15 12.26 -12.94
N LYS A 67 -10.04 11.45 -13.55
CA LYS A 67 -11.23 11.93 -14.27
C LYS A 67 -12.38 12.32 -13.34
N ALA A 68 -12.32 11.95 -12.05
CA ALA A 68 -13.37 12.17 -11.06
C ALA A 68 -14.77 11.70 -11.53
N ILE A 69 -14.83 10.54 -12.20
CA ILE A 69 -16.10 9.94 -12.67
C ILE A 69 -16.63 8.98 -11.60
N PRO A 70 -17.73 9.32 -10.89
CA PRO A 70 -18.30 8.47 -9.85
C PRO A 70 -18.86 7.17 -10.43
N PHE A 71 -19.18 6.23 -9.54
CA PHE A 71 -19.82 4.96 -9.87
C PHE A 71 -21.34 5.08 -9.88
N SER A 72 -21.96 4.38 -10.82
CA SER A 72 -23.41 4.27 -10.98
C SER A 72 -23.85 2.81 -10.89
N GLU A 73 -25.16 2.57 -10.84
CA GLU A 73 -25.70 1.19 -10.87
C GLU A 73 -25.24 0.40 -12.11
N ALA A 74 -24.98 1.09 -13.23
CA ALA A 74 -24.46 0.48 -14.46
C ALA A 74 -23.01 -0.03 -14.34
N ASP A 75 -22.28 0.39 -13.31
CA ASP A 75 -20.94 -0.11 -12.99
C ASP A 75 -20.96 -1.33 -12.06
N LEU A 76 -22.15 -1.79 -11.64
CA LEU A 76 -22.33 -2.91 -10.71
C LEU A 76 -22.79 -4.18 -11.41
N VAL A 77 -22.39 -5.32 -10.85
CA VAL A 77 -22.87 -6.66 -11.21
C VAL A 77 -23.51 -7.31 -9.99
N TYR A 78 -24.62 -8.00 -10.19
CA TYR A 78 -25.30 -8.74 -9.13
C TYR A 78 -24.94 -10.23 -9.20
N HIS A 79 -24.43 -10.78 -8.10
CA HIS A 79 -24.06 -12.18 -8.00
C HIS A 79 -24.15 -12.67 -6.54
N ASN A 80 -24.63 -13.90 -6.33
CA ASN A 80 -24.73 -14.52 -4.99
C ASN A 80 -25.39 -13.63 -3.92
N GLY A 81 -26.44 -12.89 -4.28
CA GLY A 81 -27.17 -12.06 -3.33
C GLY A 81 -26.57 -10.68 -3.08
N LEU A 82 -25.45 -10.34 -3.72
CA LEU A 82 -24.71 -9.10 -3.51
C LEU A 82 -24.52 -8.32 -4.80
N TYR A 83 -24.50 -6.99 -4.67
CA TYR A 83 -24.01 -6.07 -5.69
C TYR A 83 -22.50 -5.89 -5.53
N HIS A 84 -21.78 -5.97 -6.65
CA HIS A 84 -20.34 -5.88 -6.71
C HIS A 84 -19.89 -4.88 -7.76
N SER A 85 -18.80 -4.16 -7.49
CA SER A 85 -18.03 -3.52 -8.55
C SER A 85 -16.85 -4.41 -8.93
N LEU A 86 -16.73 -4.77 -10.20
CA LEU A 86 -15.59 -5.54 -10.72
C LEU A 86 -14.25 -4.79 -10.57
N MET A 87 -14.27 -3.48 -10.25
CA MET A 87 -13.09 -2.68 -9.94
C MET A 87 -12.70 -2.69 -8.45
N HIS A 88 -13.56 -3.18 -7.56
CA HIS A 88 -13.37 -3.08 -6.11
C HIS A 88 -13.19 -4.43 -5.42
N HIS A 89 -12.55 -4.43 -4.25
CA HIS A 89 -12.51 -5.57 -3.35
C HIS A 89 -13.91 -5.94 -2.82
N GLY A 90 -14.06 -7.19 -2.36
CA GLY A 90 -15.33 -7.72 -1.85
C GLY A 90 -15.94 -6.92 -0.70
N ASP A 91 -15.12 -6.22 0.09
CA ASP A 91 -15.57 -5.43 1.25
C ASP A 91 -16.50 -4.24 0.88
N PHE A 92 -16.51 -3.84 -0.40
CA PHE A 92 -17.42 -2.81 -0.91
C PHE A 92 -18.78 -3.37 -1.35
N SER A 93 -18.90 -4.69 -1.41
CA SER A 93 -20.13 -5.35 -1.85
C SER A 93 -21.20 -5.23 -0.78
N ASP A 94 -22.46 -5.19 -1.21
CA ASP A 94 -23.60 -5.14 -0.28
C ASP A 94 -24.82 -5.82 -0.90
N VAL A 95 -25.76 -6.28 -0.08
CA VAL A 95 -27.04 -6.82 -0.53
C VAL A 95 -27.93 -5.72 -1.09
N ASP A 96 -27.75 -4.48 -0.64
CA ASP A 96 -28.47 -3.29 -1.09
C ASP A 96 -27.64 -2.46 -2.07
N VAL A 97 -28.21 -2.12 -3.23
CA VAL A 97 -27.52 -1.42 -4.31
C VAL A 97 -27.12 0.00 -3.89
N HIS A 98 -27.97 0.71 -3.14
CA HIS A 98 -27.68 2.07 -2.71
C HIS A 98 -26.55 2.10 -1.68
N THR A 99 -26.57 1.16 -0.73
CA THR A 99 -25.52 0.99 0.27
C THR A 99 -24.18 0.62 -0.37
N CYS A 100 -24.19 -0.27 -1.37
CA CYS A 100 -23.00 -0.62 -2.15
C CYS A 100 -22.41 0.61 -2.87
N LEU A 101 -23.26 1.35 -3.61
CA LEU A 101 -22.85 2.57 -4.31
C LEU A 101 -22.35 3.65 -3.36
N GLN A 102 -23.00 3.84 -2.22
CA GLN A 102 -22.57 4.81 -1.22
C GLN A 102 -21.17 4.47 -0.69
N LYS A 103 -20.93 3.22 -0.26
CA LYS A 103 -19.59 2.78 0.19
C LYS A 103 -18.51 3.03 -0.87
N ILE A 104 -18.82 2.73 -2.13
CA ILE A 104 -17.90 2.92 -3.26
C ILE A 104 -17.64 4.42 -3.49
N ASN A 105 -18.69 5.21 -3.63
CA ASN A 105 -18.58 6.62 -3.99
C ASN A 105 -18.01 7.47 -2.85
N ASP A 106 -18.38 7.24 -1.60
CA ASP A 106 -17.80 7.94 -0.45
C ASP A 106 -16.27 7.76 -0.42
N ARG A 107 -15.82 6.51 -0.64
CA ARG A 107 -14.39 6.20 -0.68
C ARG A 107 -13.68 6.77 -1.91
N PHE A 108 -14.34 6.69 -3.07
CA PHE A 108 -13.84 7.19 -4.35
C PHE A 108 -13.69 8.72 -4.33
N GLU A 109 -14.71 9.45 -3.89
CA GLU A 109 -14.71 10.92 -3.82
C GLU A 109 -13.60 11.42 -2.89
N HIS A 110 -13.43 10.78 -1.74
CA HIS A 110 -12.33 11.08 -0.82
C HIS A 110 -10.95 10.92 -1.49
N ALA A 111 -10.73 9.86 -2.27
CA ALA A 111 -9.47 9.65 -2.99
C ALA A 111 -9.31 10.60 -4.18
N ALA A 112 -10.38 10.83 -4.95
CA ALA A 112 -10.38 11.71 -6.11
C ALA A 112 -10.10 13.16 -5.71
N GLY A 113 -10.62 13.62 -4.57
CA GLY A 113 -10.33 14.93 -4.00
C GLY A 113 -8.88 15.10 -3.54
N LYS A 114 -8.14 14.00 -3.32
CA LYS A 114 -6.76 14.03 -2.82
C LYS A 114 -5.71 13.75 -3.91
N ILE A 115 -6.05 13.01 -4.96
CA ILE A 115 -5.07 12.45 -5.91
C ILE A 115 -4.13 13.50 -6.53
N ARG A 116 -4.64 14.70 -6.84
CA ARG A 116 -3.84 15.81 -7.42
C ARG A 116 -2.81 16.39 -6.46
N HIS A 117 -2.97 16.16 -5.16
CA HIS A 117 -2.05 16.62 -4.14
C HIS A 117 -1.12 15.53 -3.59
N ILE A 118 -1.25 14.29 -4.08
CA ILE A 118 -0.38 13.19 -3.67
C ILE A 118 1.03 13.46 -4.21
N THR A 119 2.01 13.46 -3.31
CA THR A 119 3.43 13.64 -3.67
C THR A 119 4.11 12.31 -3.95
N HIS A 120 3.64 11.22 -3.34
CA HIS A 120 4.25 9.90 -3.46
C HIS A 120 3.20 8.83 -3.78
N PHE A 121 3.40 8.14 -4.90
CA PHE A 121 2.58 7.01 -5.34
C PHE A 121 3.35 5.72 -5.08
N PHE A 122 2.91 4.92 -4.10
CA PHE A 122 3.52 3.63 -3.80
C PHE A 122 2.71 2.54 -4.48
N ILE A 123 3.32 1.91 -5.49
CA ILE A 123 2.66 0.96 -6.36
C ILE A 123 3.23 -0.43 -6.12
N THR A 124 2.41 -1.34 -5.61
CA THR A 124 2.82 -2.73 -5.33
C THR A 124 2.17 -3.68 -6.32
N PHE A 125 2.91 -4.10 -7.35
CA PHE A 125 2.42 -5.11 -8.30
C PHE A 125 2.50 -6.53 -7.72
N GLY A 126 1.39 -7.25 -7.75
CA GLY A 126 1.29 -8.65 -7.33
C GLY A 126 1.57 -9.63 -8.46
N THR A 127 0.95 -9.43 -9.62
CA THR A 127 1.04 -10.35 -10.76
C THR A 127 0.87 -9.63 -12.10
N ALA A 128 1.48 -10.16 -13.17
CA ALA A 128 1.23 -9.72 -14.55
C ALA A 128 0.01 -10.43 -15.17
N ARG A 129 -0.72 -11.25 -14.40
CA ARG A 129 -1.96 -11.88 -14.83
C ARG A 129 -3.14 -10.98 -14.48
N ALA A 130 -4.01 -10.75 -15.45
CA ALA A 130 -5.27 -10.06 -15.30
C ALA A 130 -6.42 -10.90 -15.88
N TYR A 131 -7.64 -10.43 -15.68
CA TYR A 131 -8.85 -11.04 -16.21
C TYR A 131 -9.66 -9.97 -16.92
N ARG A 132 -10.21 -10.32 -18.09
CA ARG A 132 -11.18 -9.50 -18.79
C ARG A 132 -12.58 -9.98 -18.49
N TRP A 133 -13.51 -9.06 -18.28
CA TRP A 133 -14.93 -9.36 -18.20
C TRP A 133 -15.43 -9.82 -19.57
N GLY A 134 -16.12 -10.96 -19.63
CA GLY A 134 -16.55 -11.56 -20.89
C GLY A 134 -17.49 -10.68 -21.72
N GLU A 135 -18.29 -9.84 -21.07
CA GLU A 135 -19.32 -9.04 -21.76
C GLU A 135 -18.75 -7.75 -22.37
N SER A 136 -17.87 -7.04 -21.65
CA SER A 136 -17.32 -5.75 -22.09
C SER A 136 -15.86 -5.82 -22.56
N GLY A 137 -15.13 -6.90 -22.25
CA GLY A 137 -13.69 -7.03 -22.50
C GLY A 137 -12.80 -6.23 -21.53
N ASP A 138 -13.41 -5.53 -20.57
CA ASP A 138 -12.75 -4.69 -19.60
C ASP A 138 -11.89 -5.48 -18.61
N ILE A 139 -10.75 -4.90 -18.19
CA ILE A 139 -9.95 -5.48 -17.11
C ILE A 139 -10.67 -5.30 -15.78
N VAL A 140 -10.76 -6.40 -15.02
CA VAL A 140 -11.37 -6.44 -13.68
C VAL A 140 -10.31 -6.45 -12.58
N GLY A 141 -10.59 -5.80 -11.46
CA GLY A 141 -9.78 -5.83 -10.24
C GLY A 141 -10.09 -7.03 -9.35
N ASN A 142 -11.35 -7.48 -9.32
CA ASN A 142 -11.79 -8.62 -8.53
C ASN A 142 -12.88 -9.40 -9.28
N CYS A 143 -12.84 -10.74 -9.21
CA CYS A 143 -13.81 -11.61 -9.86
C CYS A 143 -15.02 -11.95 -8.97
N HIS A 144 -15.04 -11.58 -7.69
CA HIS A 144 -16.17 -11.75 -6.75
C HIS A 144 -16.78 -13.15 -6.71
N GLN A 145 -15.93 -14.19 -6.85
CA GLN A 145 -16.33 -15.60 -6.93
C GLN A 145 -17.34 -15.90 -8.06
N ILE A 146 -17.51 -15.00 -9.02
CA ILE A 146 -18.29 -15.23 -10.24
C ILE A 146 -17.62 -16.37 -11.03
N PRO A 147 -18.41 -17.26 -11.66
CA PRO A 147 -17.90 -18.37 -12.46
C PRO A 147 -16.80 -17.97 -13.45
N ALA A 148 -15.74 -18.78 -13.51
CA ALA A 148 -14.52 -18.46 -14.26
C ALA A 148 -14.73 -18.37 -15.78
N ASP A 149 -15.77 -19.00 -16.32
CA ASP A 149 -16.18 -18.94 -17.73
C ASP A 149 -16.67 -17.54 -18.16
N ARG A 150 -17.02 -16.69 -17.20
CA ARG A 150 -17.34 -15.27 -17.42
C ARG A 150 -16.10 -14.39 -17.59
N PHE A 151 -14.90 -14.93 -17.40
CA PHE A 151 -13.65 -14.18 -17.46
C PHE A 151 -12.68 -14.78 -18.46
N ILE A 152 -12.00 -13.89 -19.19
CA ILE A 152 -10.94 -14.28 -20.11
C ILE A 152 -9.60 -13.97 -19.44
N PRO A 153 -8.80 -14.97 -19.03
CA PRO A 153 -7.50 -14.73 -18.45
C PRO A 153 -6.54 -14.13 -19.48
N VAL A 154 -5.78 -13.13 -19.08
CA VAL A 154 -4.76 -12.49 -19.92
C VAL A 154 -3.47 -12.34 -19.13
N ARG A 155 -2.34 -12.72 -19.76
CA ARG A 155 -1.02 -12.36 -19.28
C ARG A 155 -0.62 -11.04 -19.95
N LEU A 156 -0.36 -10.02 -19.15
CA LEU A 156 0.12 -8.73 -19.61
C LEU A 156 1.57 -8.89 -20.10
N SER A 157 1.93 -8.23 -21.19
CA SER A 157 3.32 -8.19 -21.67
C SER A 157 4.05 -6.99 -21.06
N VAL A 158 5.38 -7.02 -21.08
CA VAL A 158 6.22 -5.92 -20.58
C VAL A 158 5.88 -4.62 -21.31
N GLU A 159 5.80 -4.67 -22.64
CA GLU A 159 5.57 -3.51 -23.50
C GLU A 159 4.22 -2.84 -23.19
N LYS A 160 3.17 -3.65 -23.03
CA LYS A 160 1.82 -3.17 -22.70
C LYS A 160 1.76 -2.53 -21.31
N ILE A 161 2.47 -3.08 -20.32
CA ILE A 161 2.56 -2.48 -18.99
C ILE A 161 3.28 -1.14 -19.06
N VAL A 162 4.41 -1.09 -19.76
CA VAL A 162 5.23 0.13 -19.90
C VAL A 162 4.44 1.23 -20.61
N GLU A 163 3.78 0.93 -21.74
CA GLU A 163 2.97 1.89 -22.50
C GLU A 163 1.86 2.50 -21.63
N GLU A 164 1.08 1.65 -20.96
CA GLU A 164 0.00 2.07 -20.06
C GLU A 164 0.53 2.95 -18.92
N TRP A 165 1.63 2.55 -18.28
CA TRP A 165 2.16 3.25 -17.13
C TRP A 165 2.92 4.54 -17.47
N ILE A 166 3.52 4.64 -18.66
CA ILE A 166 4.01 5.93 -19.20
C ILE A 166 2.85 6.93 -19.26
N SER A 167 1.70 6.54 -19.84
CA SER A 167 0.51 7.40 -19.92
C SER A 167 0.00 7.82 -18.54
N VAL A 168 -0.06 6.90 -17.59
CA VAL A 168 -0.46 7.19 -16.20
C VAL A 168 0.48 8.20 -15.54
N ILE A 169 1.79 7.93 -15.58
CA ILE A 169 2.80 8.80 -14.96
C ILE A 169 2.76 10.19 -15.57
N VAL A 170 2.70 10.29 -16.90
CA VAL A 170 2.60 11.59 -17.61
C VAL A 170 1.33 12.34 -17.21
N SER A 171 0.19 11.65 -17.12
CA SER A 171 -1.08 12.26 -16.72
C SER A 171 -1.05 12.80 -15.30
N ILE A 172 -0.49 12.05 -14.34
CA ILE A 172 -0.31 12.51 -12.97
C ILE A 172 0.66 13.70 -12.93
N LYS A 173 1.81 13.60 -13.59
CA LYS A 173 2.83 14.65 -13.58
C LYS A 173 2.37 15.96 -14.21
N LYS A 174 1.45 15.89 -15.18
CA LYS A 174 0.83 17.08 -15.78
C LYS A 174 0.06 17.89 -14.74
N GLU A 175 -0.65 17.22 -13.83
CA GLU A 175 -1.41 17.85 -12.74
C GLU A 175 -0.53 18.17 -11.52
N ASN A 176 0.49 17.34 -11.26
CA ASN A 176 1.43 17.51 -10.16
C ASN A 176 2.87 17.14 -10.58
N PRO A 177 3.70 18.13 -11.00
CA PRO A 177 5.09 17.90 -11.41
C PRO A 177 6.00 17.32 -10.31
N HIS A 178 5.61 17.48 -9.04
CA HIS A 178 6.35 16.99 -7.89
C HIS A 178 5.98 15.55 -7.51
N ALA A 179 5.04 14.91 -8.22
CA ALA A 179 4.70 13.51 -7.99
C ALA A 179 5.93 12.61 -8.21
N ARG A 180 6.09 11.64 -7.31
CA ARG A 180 7.13 10.62 -7.31
C ARG A 180 6.50 9.24 -7.17
N PHE A 181 7.13 8.23 -7.74
CA PHE A 181 6.61 6.88 -7.85
C PHE A 181 7.59 5.88 -7.28
N LEU A 182 7.15 5.11 -6.29
CA LEU A 182 7.90 4.01 -5.71
C LEU A 182 7.20 2.72 -6.10
N PHE A 183 7.80 1.96 -7.00
CA PHE A 183 7.31 0.65 -7.38
C PHE A 183 7.96 -0.43 -6.52
N THR A 184 7.21 -1.48 -6.25
CA THR A 184 7.73 -2.73 -5.70
C THR A 184 6.98 -3.89 -6.30
N VAL A 185 7.67 -5.02 -6.46
CA VAL A 185 7.01 -6.30 -6.72
C VAL A 185 6.65 -6.91 -5.37
N SER A 186 5.41 -7.39 -5.23
CA SER A 186 4.92 -7.97 -3.99
C SER A 186 5.71 -9.23 -3.62
N PRO A 187 6.15 -9.40 -2.36
CA PRO A 187 6.79 -10.63 -1.88
C PRO A 187 5.84 -11.82 -1.79
N VAL A 188 4.52 -11.61 -1.91
CA VAL A 188 3.52 -12.67 -1.85
C VAL A 188 3.63 -13.59 -3.07
N ARG A 189 3.59 -14.91 -2.81
CA ARG A 189 3.61 -15.94 -3.86
C ARG A 189 2.20 -16.19 -4.38
N HIS A 190 1.98 -15.92 -5.67
CA HIS A 190 0.74 -16.25 -6.36
C HIS A 190 0.79 -17.71 -6.85
N TRP A 191 0.37 -18.64 -6.00
CA TRP A 191 0.58 -20.07 -6.23
C TRP A 191 -0.52 -20.79 -6.99
N LYS A 192 -1.67 -20.14 -7.21
CA LYS A 192 -2.85 -20.76 -7.85
C LYS A 192 -2.50 -21.38 -9.21
N GLU A 193 -1.62 -20.74 -9.97
CA GLU A 193 -1.13 -21.19 -11.28
C GLU A 193 0.23 -21.92 -11.23
N GLY A 194 0.79 -22.09 -10.03
CA GLY A 194 2.04 -22.80 -9.79
C GLY A 194 3.30 -21.92 -9.77
N ALA A 195 4.40 -22.53 -9.33
CA ALA A 195 5.67 -21.85 -9.07
C ALA A 195 6.25 -21.16 -10.31
N HIS A 196 6.26 -21.88 -11.44
CA HIS A 196 6.83 -21.38 -12.69
C HIS A 196 6.06 -20.16 -13.20
N GLU A 197 4.73 -20.24 -13.19
CA GLU A 197 3.85 -19.15 -13.58
C GLU A 197 4.05 -17.92 -12.68
N ASN A 198 4.17 -18.11 -11.36
CA ASN A 198 4.50 -17.01 -10.46
C ASN A 198 5.83 -16.35 -10.88
N GLN A 199 6.88 -17.13 -11.15
CA GLN A 199 8.18 -16.57 -11.55
C GLN A 199 8.12 -15.78 -12.87
N LEU A 200 7.40 -16.30 -13.87
CA LEU A 200 7.19 -15.58 -15.13
C LEU A 200 6.46 -14.25 -14.90
N ASN A 201 5.39 -14.27 -14.10
CA ASN A 201 4.63 -13.05 -13.79
C ASN A 201 5.49 -12.02 -13.06
N LYS A 202 6.28 -12.42 -12.05
CA LYS A 202 7.18 -11.52 -11.33
C LYS A 202 8.26 -10.96 -12.25
N SER A 203 8.84 -11.79 -13.12
CA SER A 203 9.86 -11.37 -14.10
C SER A 203 9.33 -10.28 -15.05
N ILE A 204 8.10 -10.44 -15.55
CA ILE A 204 7.44 -9.42 -16.39
C ILE A 204 7.30 -8.09 -15.63
N LEU A 205 6.88 -8.14 -14.37
CA LEU A 205 6.74 -6.94 -13.55
C LEU A 205 8.07 -6.25 -13.29
N HIS A 206 9.13 -7.02 -12.98
CA HIS A 206 10.48 -6.46 -12.80
C HIS A 206 10.97 -5.77 -14.08
N LEU A 207 10.87 -6.42 -15.23
CA LEU A 207 11.29 -5.83 -16.51
C LEU A 207 10.49 -4.57 -16.85
N ALA A 208 9.19 -4.56 -16.58
CA ALA A 208 8.36 -3.38 -16.81
C ALA A 208 8.76 -2.21 -15.89
N ILE A 209 8.96 -2.47 -14.60
CA ILE A 209 9.39 -1.44 -13.64
C ILE A 209 10.79 -0.93 -13.98
N ASP A 210 11.72 -1.81 -14.35
CA ASP A 210 13.07 -1.41 -14.77
C ASP A 210 13.02 -0.47 -15.98
N THR A 211 12.20 -0.82 -16.98
CA THR A 211 11.97 0.05 -18.15
C THR A 211 11.37 1.39 -17.74
N LEU A 212 10.39 1.41 -16.83
CA LEU A 212 9.79 2.67 -16.33
C LEU A 212 10.81 3.55 -15.57
N GLN A 213 11.75 2.95 -14.83
CA GLN A 213 12.85 3.71 -14.21
C GLN A 213 13.75 4.38 -15.25
N GLN A 214 14.01 3.71 -16.38
CA GLN A 214 14.81 4.28 -17.47
C GLN A 214 14.08 5.44 -18.18
N TYR A 215 12.75 5.36 -18.34
CA TYR A 215 11.95 6.43 -18.93
C TYR A 215 11.78 7.65 -18.00
N PHE A 216 11.78 7.43 -16.69
CA PHE A 216 11.54 8.47 -15.66
C PHE A 216 12.60 8.41 -14.55
N PRO A 217 13.88 8.67 -14.89
CA PRO A 217 15.00 8.47 -13.98
C PRO A 217 14.98 9.44 -12.78
N ASP A 218 14.20 10.51 -12.80
CA ASP A 218 14.09 11.45 -11.69
C ASP A 218 12.87 11.21 -10.79
N GLU A 219 11.90 10.42 -11.25
CA GLU A 219 10.60 10.26 -10.58
C GLU A 219 10.28 8.85 -10.13
N VAL A 220 10.88 7.84 -10.75
CA VAL A 220 10.52 6.44 -10.52
C VAL A 220 11.67 5.72 -9.81
N ARG A 221 11.37 5.09 -8.68
CA ARG A 221 12.30 4.21 -7.96
C ARG A 221 11.69 2.85 -7.70
N TYR A 222 12.55 1.84 -7.66
CA TYR A 222 12.19 0.49 -7.29
C TYR A 222 12.65 0.16 -5.86
N PHE A 223 11.76 -0.47 -5.08
CA PHE A 223 12.09 -1.07 -3.80
C PHE A 223 12.04 -2.61 -3.90
N PRO A 224 13.11 -3.34 -3.54
CA PRO A 224 13.21 -4.78 -3.79
C PRO A 224 12.57 -5.64 -2.69
N ALA A 225 11.27 -5.46 -2.39
CA ALA A 225 10.60 -6.25 -1.36
C ALA A 225 10.52 -7.74 -1.70
N TYR A 226 10.34 -8.09 -2.99
CA TYR A 226 10.29 -9.47 -3.45
C TYR A 226 11.64 -10.17 -3.23
N GLU A 227 12.73 -9.52 -3.62
CA GLU A 227 14.09 -10.04 -3.49
C GLU A 227 14.49 -10.13 -2.02
N LEU A 228 14.16 -9.15 -1.17
CA LEU A 228 14.37 -9.26 0.28
C LEU A 228 13.71 -10.54 0.84
N MET A 229 12.49 -10.83 0.40
CA MET A 229 11.79 -12.06 0.81
C MET A 229 12.45 -13.33 0.25
N MET A 230 12.85 -13.32 -1.03
CA MET A 230 13.39 -14.51 -1.70
C MET A 230 14.85 -14.80 -1.37
N ASP A 231 15.66 -13.77 -1.07
CA ASP A 231 17.12 -13.87 -1.00
C ASP A 231 17.70 -13.58 0.38
N GLU A 232 17.04 -12.79 1.23
CA GLU A 232 17.48 -12.60 2.63
C GLU A 232 16.65 -13.43 3.60
N LEU A 233 15.34 -13.54 3.35
CA LEU A 233 14.37 -14.21 4.19
C LEU A 233 13.98 -15.60 3.65
N ARG A 234 14.98 -16.39 3.23
CA ARG A 234 14.81 -17.66 2.47
C ARG A 234 14.07 -18.78 3.21
N ASP A 235 13.97 -18.71 4.53
CA ASP A 235 13.45 -19.78 5.39
C ASP A 235 11.92 -19.69 5.56
N TYR A 236 11.23 -20.84 5.60
CA TYR A 236 9.78 -20.91 5.81
C TYR A 236 9.29 -20.22 7.09
N ARG A 237 10.14 -20.02 8.10
CA ARG A 237 9.84 -19.22 9.30
C ARG A 237 9.39 -17.79 8.99
N PHE A 238 9.76 -17.28 7.81
CA PHE A 238 9.42 -15.94 7.35
C PHE A 238 8.11 -15.89 6.56
N TYR A 239 7.42 -17.02 6.41
CA TYR A 239 6.10 -17.09 5.80
C TYR A 239 5.03 -17.22 6.89
N GLY A 240 3.84 -16.69 6.62
CA GLY A 240 2.66 -16.92 7.43
C GLY A 240 2.18 -18.37 7.33
N ASN A 241 1.09 -18.69 8.05
CA ASN A 241 0.55 -20.04 8.12
C ASN A 241 0.14 -20.63 6.76
N ASP A 242 -0.14 -19.77 5.77
CA ASP A 242 -0.50 -20.20 4.41
C ASP A 242 0.71 -20.51 3.51
N MET A 243 1.94 -20.29 4.00
CA MET A 243 3.20 -20.49 3.28
C MET A 243 3.34 -19.62 2.01
N MET A 244 2.51 -18.58 1.84
CA MET A 244 2.48 -17.71 0.66
C MET A 244 2.72 -16.24 1.01
N HIS A 245 2.16 -15.78 2.14
CA HIS A 245 2.34 -14.41 2.61
C HIS A 245 3.56 -14.31 3.53
N PRO A 246 4.25 -13.15 3.56
CA PRO A 246 5.26 -12.88 4.58
C PRO A 246 4.66 -12.93 5.99
N SER A 247 5.42 -13.43 6.95
CA SER A 247 5.09 -13.39 8.38
C SER A 247 5.23 -11.97 8.93
N SER A 248 4.75 -11.73 10.15
CA SER A 248 4.95 -10.45 10.85
C SER A 248 6.43 -10.10 11.04
N GLN A 249 7.29 -11.09 11.25
CA GLN A 249 8.73 -10.89 11.34
C GLN A 249 9.32 -10.44 9.99
N ALA A 250 8.86 -11.07 8.89
CA ALA A 250 9.31 -10.71 7.55
C ALA A 250 8.85 -9.30 7.15
N THR A 251 7.59 -8.94 7.43
CA THR A 251 7.09 -7.59 7.13
C THR A 251 7.80 -6.52 7.97
N ALA A 252 8.10 -6.79 9.24
CA ALA A 252 8.89 -5.89 10.08
C ALA A 252 10.31 -5.70 9.54
N TYR A 253 10.95 -6.78 9.07
CA TYR A 253 12.28 -6.68 8.44
C TYR A 253 12.25 -5.86 7.14
N ILE A 254 11.28 -6.13 6.26
CA ILE A 254 11.15 -5.37 5.01
C ILE A 254 10.84 -3.89 5.30
N TRP A 255 10.08 -3.58 6.34
CA TRP A 255 9.85 -2.20 6.81
C TRP A 255 11.13 -1.51 7.29
N GLU A 256 12.01 -2.22 8.00
CA GLU A 256 13.33 -1.69 8.40
C GLU A 256 14.16 -1.35 7.16
N ARG A 257 14.26 -2.26 6.20
CA ARG A 257 14.98 -2.03 4.94
C ARG A 257 14.38 -0.88 4.12
N PHE A 258 13.05 -0.76 4.12
CA PHE A 258 12.36 0.38 3.51
C PHE A 258 12.73 1.69 4.20
N SER A 259 12.73 1.72 5.53
CA SER A 259 13.07 2.89 6.33
C SER A 259 14.51 3.35 6.09
N GLU A 260 15.46 2.41 6.01
CA GLU A 260 16.86 2.70 5.69
C GLU A 260 17.06 3.27 4.28
N THR A 261 16.18 2.85 3.35
CA THR A 261 16.25 3.23 1.94
C THR A 261 15.66 4.62 1.70
N PHE A 262 14.48 4.90 2.25
CA PHE A 262 13.68 6.07 1.86
C PHE A 262 13.57 7.17 2.93
N PHE A 263 13.87 6.89 4.19
CA PHE A 263 13.76 7.91 5.24
C PHE A 263 15.08 8.64 5.46
N LEU A 264 14.99 9.97 5.53
CA LEU A 264 16.09 10.80 6.01
C LEU A 264 16.35 10.52 7.49
N GLU A 265 17.56 10.86 7.95
CA GLU A 265 17.96 10.64 9.34
C GLU A 265 17.01 11.35 10.33
N GLU A 266 16.56 12.55 9.99
CA GLU A 266 15.54 13.28 10.75
C GLU A 266 14.23 12.50 10.84
N THR A 267 13.71 11.98 9.72
CA THR A 267 12.49 11.16 9.70
C THR A 267 12.63 9.89 10.53
N ARG A 268 13.80 9.24 10.49
CA ARG A 268 14.10 8.06 11.32
C ARG A 268 14.14 8.43 12.81
N SER A 269 14.73 9.57 13.16
CA SER A 269 14.75 10.09 14.52
C SER A 269 13.34 10.39 15.05
N ILE A 270 12.50 11.04 14.25
CA ILE A 270 11.09 11.29 14.58
C ILE A 270 10.34 9.97 14.81
N ASN A 271 10.51 9.00 13.91
CA ASN A 271 9.88 7.68 14.02
C ASN A 271 10.33 6.95 15.31
N ALA A 272 11.61 7.02 15.66
CA ALA A 272 12.15 6.39 16.87
C ALA A 272 11.59 7.04 18.14
N GLU A 273 11.52 8.37 18.19
CA GLU A 273 10.92 9.08 19.31
C GLU A 273 9.43 8.75 19.45
N TRP A 274 8.69 8.78 18.33
CA TRP A 274 7.28 8.43 18.28
C TRP A 274 7.04 6.99 18.75
N ALA A 275 7.86 6.02 18.33
CA ALA A 275 7.73 4.64 18.75
C ALA A 275 7.83 4.48 20.27
N GLN A 276 8.69 5.26 20.95
CA GLN A 276 8.76 5.25 22.41
C GLN A 276 7.48 5.80 23.06
N ILE A 277 6.88 6.85 22.48
CA ILE A 277 5.61 7.42 22.96
C ILE A 277 4.48 6.41 22.77
N ARG A 278 4.34 5.87 21.56
CA ARG A 278 3.34 4.85 21.22
C ARG A 278 3.44 3.63 22.14
N ASN A 279 4.64 3.09 22.35
CA ASN A 279 4.83 1.96 23.27
C ASN A 279 4.42 2.30 24.72
N GLY A 280 4.64 3.55 25.14
CA GLY A 280 4.14 4.04 26.44
C GLY A 280 2.62 4.12 26.49
N LEU A 281 1.98 4.55 25.39
CA LEU A 281 0.52 4.60 25.25
C LEU A 281 -0.09 3.20 25.22
N ASP A 282 0.58 2.21 24.64
CA ASP A 282 0.10 0.82 24.59
C ASP A 282 0.29 0.09 25.93
N HIS A 283 1.10 0.64 26.84
CA HIS A 283 1.35 0.04 28.15
C HIS A 283 0.03 -0.13 28.94
N ARG A 284 -0.18 -1.34 29.44
CA ARG A 284 -1.30 -1.73 30.30
C ARG A 284 -0.79 -1.89 31.72
N PRO A 285 -1.04 -0.94 32.64
CA PRO A 285 -0.54 -1.03 34.01
C PRO A 285 -1.22 -2.15 34.80
N LEU A 286 -0.47 -2.84 35.66
CA LEU A 286 -1.01 -3.83 36.60
C LEU A 286 -1.73 -3.17 37.79
N HIS A 287 -1.30 -1.96 38.18
CA HIS A 287 -1.87 -1.17 39.26
C HIS A 287 -2.15 0.26 38.78
N PRO A 288 -3.30 0.51 38.12
CA PRO A 288 -3.63 1.83 37.55
C PRO A 288 -3.72 2.96 38.59
N GLU A 289 -4.00 2.65 39.85
CA GLU A 289 -4.15 3.65 40.92
C GLU A 289 -2.84 3.98 41.65
N SER A 290 -1.71 3.39 41.24
CA SER A 290 -0.44 3.63 41.93
C SER A 290 0.13 5.02 41.63
N ALA A 291 0.82 5.60 42.62
CA ALA A 291 1.57 6.84 42.43
C ALA A 291 2.64 6.72 41.33
N SER A 292 3.22 5.54 41.15
CA SER A 292 4.19 5.26 40.08
C SER A 292 3.57 5.33 38.69
N PHE A 293 2.32 4.85 38.52
CA PHE A 293 1.62 4.96 37.25
C PHE A 293 1.19 6.41 36.96
N ALA A 294 0.73 7.14 37.98
CA ALA A 294 0.43 8.57 37.84
C ALA A 294 1.67 9.38 37.38
N ALA A 295 2.84 9.12 37.98
CA ALA A 295 4.10 9.75 37.56
C ALA A 295 4.51 9.36 36.13
N PHE A 296 4.37 8.09 35.76
CA PHE A 296 4.61 7.61 34.39
C PHE A 296 3.70 8.33 33.37
N LYS A 297 2.40 8.47 33.68
CA LYS A 297 1.44 9.16 32.82
C LYS A 297 1.79 10.63 32.63
N ALA A 298 2.17 11.32 33.71
CA ALA A 298 2.62 12.72 33.63
C ALA A 298 3.87 12.88 32.75
N ALA A 299 4.85 11.99 32.90
CA ALA A 299 6.05 11.98 32.07
C ALA A 299 5.76 11.69 30.59
N LEU A 300 4.87 10.72 30.30
CA LEU A 300 4.44 10.40 28.95
C LEU A 300 3.67 11.55 28.30
N SER A 301 2.78 12.21 29.06
CA SER A 301 2.06 13.40 28.61
C SER A 301 3.01 14.54 28.27
N HIS A 302 3.97 14.84 29.15
CA HIS A 302 4.99 15.85 28.88
C HIS A 302 5.81 15.52 27.62
N LYS A 303 6.20 14.26 27.46
CA LYS A 303 6.92 13.80 26.26
C LYS A 303 6.10 13.98 24.98
N LEU A 304 4.80 13.67 25.02
CA LEU A 304 3.88 13.87 23.90
C LEU A 304 3.78 15.36 23.53
N GLU A 305 3.66 16.26 24.52
CA GLU A 305 3.59 17.69 24.25
C GLU A 305 4.89 18.24 23.65
N VAL A 306 6.05 17.81 24.14
CA VAL A 306 7.35 18.19 23.58
C VAL A 306 7.53 17.64 22.16
N PHE A 307 7.06 16.43 21.89
CA PHE A 307 7.05 15.86 20.54
C PHE A 307 6.15 16.66 19.60
N ALA A 308 4.91 16.94 20.01
CA ALA A 308 3.94 17.67 19.20
C ALA A 308 4.38 19.13 18.92
N ALA A 309 5.02 19.79 19.90
CA ALA A 309 5.55 21.14 19.72
C ALA A 309 6.71 21.21 18.71
N ARG A 310 7.52 20.14 18.61
CA ARG A 310 8.64 20.05 17.66
C ARG A 310 8.21 19.58 16.27
N ASN A 311 7.10 18.85 16.16
CA ASN A 311 6.60 18.25 14.91
C ASN A 311 5.13 18.68 14.66
N PRO A 312 4.86 19.98 14.40
CA PRO A 312 3.50 20.52 14.32
C PRO A 312 2.66 19.92 13.19
N GLU A 313 3.27 19.31 12.18
CA GLU A 313 2.61 18.62 11.08
C GLU A 313 2.08 17.23 11.43
N ILE A 314 2.51 16.65 12.56
CA ILE A 314 2.09 15.35 13.06
C ILE A 314 0.96 15.54 14.09
N SER A 315 -0.25 15.09 13.75
CA SER A 315 -1.38 15.15 14.70
C SER A 315 -1.20 14.15 15.85
N CYS A 316 -1.28 14.68 17.07
CA CYS A 316 -1.22 13.95 18.34
C CYS A 316 -2.53 14.08 19.15
N GLU A 317 -3.61 14.56 18.53
CA GLU A 317 -4.88 14.85 19.22
C GLU A 317 -5.54 13.59 19.80
N GLU A 318 -5.55 12.51 19.01
CA GLU A 318 -6.06 11.20 19.44
C GLU A 318 -5.33 10.70 20.69
N GLU A 319 -4.01 10.86 20.73
CA GLU A 319 -3.18 10.42 21.86
C GLU A 319 -3.35 11.28 23.10
N ARG A 320 -3.54 12.59 22.92
CA ARG A 320 -3.90 13.48 24.03
C ARG A 320 -5.22 13.04 24.66
N ASN A 321 -6.22 12.74 23.85
CA ASN A 321 -7.52 12.26 24.32
C ASN A 321 -7.41 10.89 25.00
N LEU A 322 -6.62 9.97 24.44
CA LEU A 322 -6.37 8.65 25.02
C LEU A 322 -5.72 8.76 26.41
N LEU A 323 -4.71 9.62 26.56
CA LEU A 323 -4.08 9.88 27.85
C LEU A 323 -5.07 10.48 28.84
N GLN A 324 -5.96 11.37 28.42
CA GLN A 324 -6.97 11.92 29.33
C GLN A 324 -7.98 10.86 29.80
N SER A 325 -8.34 9.90 28.94
CA SER A 325 -9.30 8.83 29.27
C SER A 325 -8.75 7.68 30.10
N LYS A 326 -7.43 7.46 30.10
CA LYS A 326 -6.75 6.40 30.87
C LYS A 326 -6.63 6.73 32.34
#